data_AF-A0A8T6UC37-F1
#
_entry.id   AF-A0A8T6UC37-F1
#
_cell.length_a   1.000
_cell.length_b   1.000
_cell.length_c   1.000
_cell.angle_alpha   90.00
_cell.angle_beta   90.00
_cell.angle_gamma   90.00
#
_symmetry.space_group_name_H-M   'P 1'
#
loop_
_entity.id
_entity.type
_entity.pdbx_description
1 polymer ?
#
loop_
_entity_poly.entity_id
_entity_poly.type
_entity_poly.pdbx_seq_one_letter_code
_entity_poly.pdbx_strand_id
1 'polypeptide(L)'
;MGIALQIGQRPSSVTYEPFTPSSFYELASFDQEVSAGGTYYVAVYEQSHGGRYGLAIGYKEEFGLDEFIRIPIDVIGIHQWEGQSLLFILAPLLITLIAGFALLIWKRPTSLRGVFSGIGVLAGLLYLGSGFMMLTQMILALTAASPDVGVLLTAIFILIPILLAIAIFRLTIPRKQITVRVRIFMVVLGVIGLFAWAGLLVGPALALVGSVVPDKRF
;
A
#
# COMPACT_ATOMS: atom_id res chain seq x y z
N MET A 1 -34.80 -18.63 -18.82
CA MET A 1 -33.44 -18.19 -18.44
C MET A 1 -32.77 -17.67 -19.69
N GLY A 2 -32.48 -16.37 -19.77
CA GLY A 2 -31.70 -15.80 -20.86
C GLY A 2 -30.23 -15.84 -20.52
N ILE A 3 -29.38 -16.16 -21.49
CA ILE A 3 -27.93 -15.99 -21.37
C ILE A 3 -27.60 -14.69 -22.10
N ALA A 4 -27.03 -13.72 -21.38
CA ALA A 4 -26.40 -12.56 -22.01
C ALA A 4 -24.92 -12.90 -22.25
N LEU A 5 -24.45 -12.71 -23.47
CA LEU A 5 -23.06 -12.92 -23.84
C LEU A 5 -22.46 -11.58 -24.28
N GLN A 6 -21.41 -11.15 -23.58
CA GLN A 6 -20.57 -10.03 -23.98
C GLN A 6 -19.22 -10.56 -24.45
N ILE A 7 -18.84 -10.24 -25.69
CA ILE A 7 -17.56 -10.66 -26.25
C ILE A 7 -16.49 -9.67 -25.79
N GLY A 8 -15.49 -10.16 -25.06
CA GLY A 8 -14.31 -9.38 -24.70
C GLY A 8 -13.41 -9.14 -25.91
N GLN A 9 -13.03 -7.88 -26.14
CA GLN A 9 -12.07 -7.50 -27.17
C GLN A 9 -10.85 -6.88 -26.52
N ARG A 10 -9.67 -7.39 -26.85
CA ARG A 10 -8.43 -6.83 -26.31
C ARG A 10 -8.17 -5.46 -26.96
N PRO A 11 -8.13 -4.37 -26.19
CA PRO A 11 -7.82 -3.06 -26.73
C PRO A 11 -6.35 -2.98 -27.16
N SER A 12 -6.04 -2.02 -28.04
CA SER A 12 -4.67 -1.74 -28.47
C SER A 12 -3.81 -1.08 -27.39
N SER A 13 -4.45 -0.46 -26.39
CA SER A 13 -3.81 0.23 -25.27
C SER A 13 -3.98 -0.55 -23.97
N VAL A 14 -3.00 -0.42 -23.07
CA VAL A 14 -3.06 -0.95 -21.71
C VAL A 14 -3.53 0.16 -20.76
N THR A 15 -4.47 -0.16 -19.89
CA THR A 15 -5.02 0.75 -18.88
C THR A 15 -4.14 0.74 -17.63
N TYR A 16 -3.89 1.92 -17.08
CA TYR A 16 -3.22 2.11 -15.79
C TYR A 16 -4.26 2.11 -14.66
N GLU A 17 -4.01 1.36 -13.60
CA GLU A 17 -4.81 1.41 -12.37
C GLU A 17 -4.04 2.23 -11.31
N PRO A 18 -4.64 3.26 -10.69
CA PRO A 18 -3.93 4.15 -9.78
C PRO A 18 -3.91 3.79 -8.27
N PHE A 19 -4.88 3.03 -7.76
CA PHE A 19 -5.00 2.69 -6.33
C PHE A 19 -4.15 1.49 -5.91
N THR A 20 -3.98 0.53 -6.80
CA THR A 20 -3.09 -0.63 -6.76
C THR A 20 -2.27 -0.61 -8.05
N PRO A 21 -1.19 0.20 -8.11
CA PRO A 21 -0.46 0.50 -9.34
C PRO A 21 -0.15 -0.74 -10.15
N SER A 22 -0.91 -0.91 -11.23
CA SER A 22 -0.92 -2.09 -12.07
C SER A 22 -1.31 -1.70 -13.48
N SER A 23 -1.24 -2.65 -14.40
CA SER A 23 -1.57 -2.43 -15.80
C SER A 23 -2.39 -3.60 -16.32
N PHE A 24 -3.54 -3.33 -16.92
CA PHE A 24 -4.46 -4.36 -17.39
C PHE A 24 -5.09 -4.00 -18.74
N TYR A 25 -5.64 -5.01 -19.41
CA TYR A 25 -6.47 -4.83 -20.60
C TYR A 25 -7.93 -4.89 -20.18
N GLU A 26 -8.67 -3.80 -20.36
CA GLU A 26 -10.12 -3.81 -20.18
C GLU A 26 -10.75 -4.54 -21.38
N LEU A 27 -11.25 -5.76 -21.16
CA LEU A 27 -11.73 -6.61 -22.25
C LEU A 27 -13.20 -6.34 -22.60
N ALA A 28 -14.03 -6.11 -21.58
CA ALA A 28 -15.45 -5.85 -21.74
C ALA A 28 -16.00 -5.15 -20.49
N SER A 29 -16.99 -4.29 -20.73
CA SER A 29 -17.91 -3.79 -19.69
C SER A 29 -19.34 -4.17 -20.11
N PHE A 30 -20.17 -4.51 -19.14
CA PHE A 30 -21.56 -4.93 -19.37
C PHE A 30 -22.45 -4.43 -18.25
N ASP A 31 -23.41 -3.58 -18.63
CA ASP A 31 -24.43 -3.05 -17.74
C ASP A 31 -25.80 -3.57 -18.16
N GLN A 32 -26.54 -4.12 -17.21
CA GLN A 32 -27.90 -4.59 -17.43
C GLN A 32 -28.77 -4.30 -16.21
N GLU A 33 -29.90 -3.63 -16.44
CA GLU A 33 -30.93 -3.51 -15.42
C GLU A 33 -31.58 -4.87 -15.15
N VAL A 34 -31.64 -5.23 -13.88
CA VAL A 34 -32.17 -6.50 -13.42
C VAL A 34 -33.53 -6.25 -12.76
N SER A 35 -34.61 -6.62 -13.45
CA SER A 35 -35.99 -6.30 -13.03
C SER A 35 -36.66 -7.38 -12.17
N ALA A 36 -36.14 -8.60 -12.17
CA ALA A 36 -36.64 -9.70 -11.35
C ALA A 36 -35.68 -9.98 -10.19
N GLY A 37 -36.22 -10.19 -8.98
CA GLY A 37 -35.40 -10.68 -7.87
C GLY A 37 -34.94 -12.12 -8.11
N GLY A 38 -33.68 -12.43 -7.82
CA GLY A 38 -33.13 -13.78 -7.97
C GLY A 38 -31.61 -13.83 -7.89
N THR A 39 -31.05 -15.04 -8.03
CA THR A 39 -29.60 -15.26 -8.13
C THR A 39 -29.16 -15.21 -9.58
N TYR A 40 -28.18 -14.37 -9.87
CA TYR A 40 -27.56 -14.20 -11.18
C TYR A 40 -26.16 -14.79 -11.17
N TYR A 41 -25.79 -15.48 -12.24
CA TYR A 41 -24.48 -16.08 -12.41
C TYR A 41 -23.74 -15.33 -13.52
N VAL A 42 -22.52 -14.89 -13.21
CA VAL A 42 -21.60 -14.29 -14.17
C VAL A 42 -20.37 -15.19 -14.24
N ALA A 43 -19.90 -15.46 -15.45
CA ALA A 43 -18.71 -16.26 -15.69
C ALA A 43 -17.85 -15.60 -16.77
N VAL A 44 -16.54 -15.58 -16.54
CA VAL A 44 -15.55 -15.26 -17.59
C VAL A 44 -15.07 -16.58 -18.18
N TYR A 45 -15.10 -16.69 -19.51
CA TYR A 45 -14.71 -17.89 -20.22
C TYR A 45 -13.78 -17.56 -21.38
N GLU A 46 -12.66 -18.27 -21.47
CA GLU A 46 -11.74 -18.22 -22.60
C GLU A 46 -11.44 -19.67 -23.04
N GLN A 47 -11.46 -19.90 -24.37
CA GLN A 47 -11.45 -21.25 -24.96
C GLN A 47 -10.06 -21.81 -25.29
N SER A 48 -9.03 -20.98 -25.43
CA SER A 48 -7.83 -21.31 -26.21
C SER A 48 -6.50 -20.91 -25.57
N HIS A 49 -6.35 -19.68 -25.10
CA HIS A 49 -5.09 -19.12 -24.63
C HIS A 49 -4.94 -19.14 -23.10
N GLY A 50 -6.05 -19.22 -22.36
CA GLY A 50 -6.09 -19.06 -20.92
C GLY A 50 -5.55 -17.70 -20.46
N GLY A 51 -5.42 -17.54 -19.14
CA GLY A 51 -4.88 -16.33 -18.56
C GLY A 51 -5.47 -16.02 -17.20
N ARG A 52 -5.01 -14.90 -16.64
CA ARG A 52 -5.51 -14.33 -15.41
C ARG A 52 -6.53 -13.26 -15.75
N TYR A 53 -7.76 -13.45 -15.28
CA TYR A 53 -8.88 -12.56 -15.53
C TYR A 53 -9.37 -11.94 -14.23
N GLY A 54 -9.48 -10.62 -14.21
CA GLY A 54 -10.22 -9.90 -13.18
C GLY A 54 -11.68 -9.76 -13.62
N LEU A 55 -12.61 -9.93 -12.67
CA LEU A 55 -14.03 -9.67 -12.86
C LEU A 55 -14.50 -8.78 -11.72
N ALA A 56 -14.88 -7.54 -12.03
CA ALA A 56 -15.59 -6.67 -11.11
C ALA A 56 -17.10 -6.83 -11.34
N ILE A 57 -17.87 -7.06 -10.28
CA ILE A 57 -19.33 -7.23 -10.35
C ILE A 57 -20.00 -6.22 -9.40
N GLY A 58 -20.93 -5.43 -9.95
CA GLY A 58 -21.76 -4.50 -9.19
C GLY A 58 -21.08 -3.17 -8.87
N TYR A 59 -21.92 -2.19 -8.50
CA TYR A 59 -21.52 -0.81 -8.17
C TYR A 59 -21.83 -0.42 -6.71
N LYS A 60 -22.20 -1.38 -5.86
CA LYS A 60 -22.50 -1.08 -4.46
C LYS A 60 -21.19 -0.95 -3.69
N GLU A 61 -20.61 0.24 -3.71
CA GLU A 61 -19.42 0.60 -2.93
C GLU A 61 -19.76 0.64 -1.43
N GLU A 62 -19.81 -0.52 -0.79
CA GLU A 62 -19.88 -0.66 0.66
C GLU A 62 -18.55 -1.23 1.14
N PHE A 63 -17.60 -0.34 1.48
CA PHE A 63 -16.33 -0.77 2.06
C PHE A 63 -16.46 -0.92 3.58
N GLY A 64 -16.28 -2.13 4.07
CA GLY A 64 -16.17 -2.42 5.50
C GLY A 64 -14.89 -1.83 6.10
N LEU A 65 -14.89 -1.57 7.42
CA LEU A 65 -13.68 -1.17 8.13
C LEU A 65 -12.60 -2.28 8.07
N ASP A 66 -13.01 -3.55 8.09
CA ASP A 66 -12.13 -4.69 8.00
C ASP A 66 -11.51 -4.85 6.61
N GLU A 67 -12.28 -4.62 5.55
CA GLU A 67 -11.77 -4.55 4.17
C GLU A 67 -10.77 -3.40 4.03
N PHE A 68 -11.12 -2.23 4.53
CA PHE A 68 -10.25 -1.06 4.45
C PHE A 68 -8.90 -1.27 5.14
N ILE A 69 -8.88 -1.90 6.32
CA ILE A 69 -7.62 -2.18 7.05
C ILE A 69 -6.79 -3.27 6.36
N ARG A 70 -7.41 -4.17 5.58
CA ARG A 70 -6.73 -5.29 4.89
C ARG A 70 -6.12 -4.91 3.55
N ILE A 71 -6.48 -3.78 2.96
CA ILE A 71 -5.93 -3.29 1.68
C ILE A 71 -4.41 -3.48 1.51
N PRO A 72 -3.51 -3.17 2.46
CA PRO A 72 -2.07 -3.37 2.25
C PRO A 72 -1.69 -4.85 2.04
N ILE A 73 -2.46 -5.77 2.61
CA ILE A 73 -2.28 -7.23 2.48
C ILE A 73 -2.90 -7.69 1.16
N ASP A 74 -4.10 -7.21 0.84
CA ASP A 74 -4.82 -7.58 -0.38
C ASP A 74 -4.06 -7.11 -1.62
N VAL A 75 -3.45 -5.92 -1.61
CA VAL A 75 -2.58 -5.39 -2.66
C VAL A 75 -1.37 -6.30 -2.92
N ILE A 76 -0.75 -6.86 -1.87
CA ILE A 76 0.32 -7.85 -2.05
C ILE A 76 -0.24 -9.09 -2.75
N GLY A 77 -1.42 -9.56 -2.33
CA GLY A 77 -2.12 -10.67 -2.96
C GLY A 77 -2.43 -10.41 -4.44
N ILE A 78 -2.85 -9.20 -4.80
CA ILE A 78 -3.09 -8.77 -6.18
C ILE A 78 -1.81 -8.87 -7.00
N HIS A 79 -0.69 -8.31 -6.52
CA HIS A 79 0.58 -8.39 -7.26
C HIS A 79 1.13 -9.82 -7.37
N GLN A 80 0.89 -10.68 -6.36
CA GLN A 80 1.20 -12.10 -6.47
C GLN A 80 0.33 -12.79 -7.51
N TRP A 81 -0.96 -12.47 -7.53
CA TRP A 81 -1.88 -12.91 -8.57
C TRP A 81 -1.46 -12.39 -9.94
N GLU A 82 -0.85 -11.21 -10.06
CA GLU A 82 -0.26 -10.71 -11.32
C GLU A 82 1.04 -11.44 -11.71
N GLY A 83 1.63 -12.21 -10.79
CA GLY A 83 2.80 -13.07 -11.06
C GLY A 83 4.09 -12.59 -10.43
N GLN A 84 4.04 -11.54 -9.62
CA GLN A 84 5.20 -11.08 -8.89
C GLN A 84 5.50 -12.02 -7.70
N SER A 85 6.79 -12.30 -7.46
CA SER A 85 7.18 -13.02 -6.25
C SER A 85 7.05 -12.11 -5.03
N LEU A 86 6.75 -12.71 -3.85
CA LEU A 86 6.66 -11.95 -2.60
C LEU A 86 7.93 -11.16 -2.30
N LEU A 87 9.10 -11.76 -2.55
CA LEU A 87 10.38 -11.10 -2.34
C LEU A 87 10.53 -9.87 -3.22
N PHE A 88 10.09 -9.94 -4.48
CA PHE A 88 10.15 -8.81 -5.39
C PHE A 88 9.24 -7.66 -4.95
N ILE A 89 8.00 -7.97 -4.52
CA ILE A 89 7.06 -6.97 -3.99
C ILE A 89 7.63 -6.29 -2.75
N LEU A 90 8.22 -7.05 -1.82
CA LEU A 90 8.77 -6.54 -0.56
C LEU A 90 10.20 -5.99 -0.67
N ALA A 91 10.91 -6.20 -1.79
CA ALA A 91 12.31 -5.81 -1.94
C ALA A 91 12.56 -4.32 -1.65
N PRO A 92 11.74 -3.35 -2.14
CA PRO A 92 11.95 -1.93 -1.85
C PRO A 92 11.89 -1.63 -0.34
N LEU A 93 10.98 -2.26 0.39
CA LEU A 93 10.87 -2.15 1.84
C LEU A 93 12.08 -2.74 2.54
N LEU A 94 12.49 -3.95 2.16
CA LEU A 94 13.66 -4.63 2.75
C LEU A 94 14.95 -3.84 2.51
N ILE A 95 15.15 -3.33 1.29
CA ILE A 95 16.29 -2.47 0.94
C ILE A 95 16.26 -1.19 1.79
N THR A 96 15.09 -0.58 1.97
CA THR A 96 14.94 0.62 2.81
C THR A 96 15.32 0.34 4.25
N LEU A 97 14.88 -0.80 4.81
CA LEU A 97 15.24 -1.21 6.16
C LEU A 97 16.75 -1.46 6.29
N ILE A 98 17.33 -2.25 5.39
CA ILE A 98 18.76 -2.58 5.40
C ILE A 98 19.62 -1.32 5.26
N ALA A 99 19.32 -0.48 4.26
CA ALA A 99 20.05 0.77 4.03
C ALA A 99 19.88 1.73 5.22
N GLY A 100 18.67 1.87 5.74
CA GLY A 100 18.37 2.65 6.92
C GLY A 100 19.22 2.22 8.10
N PHE A 101 19.17 0.95 8.49
CA PHE A 101 19.97 0.43 9.61
C PHE A 101 21.48 0.51 9.37
N ALA A 102 21.96 0.21 8.16
CA ALA A 102 23.37 0.35 7.80
C ALA A 102 23.87 1.79 7.99
N LEU A 103 23.08 2.78 7.56
CA LEU A 103 23.40 4.20 7.77
C LEU A 103 23.46 4.56 9.25
N LEU A 104 22.58 4.02 10.09
CA LEU A 104 22.58 4.27 11.53
C LEU A 104 23.79 3.65 12.23
N ILE A 105 24.16 2.43 11.85
CA ILE A 105 25.36 1.74 12.37
C ILE A 105 26.63 2.49 11.94
N TRP A 106 26.66 3.01 10.72
CA TRP A 106 27.81 3.75 10.20
C TRP A 106 27.95 5.13 10.87
N LYS A 107 26.86 5.90 10.95
CA LYS A 107 26.88 7.25 11.54
C LYS A 107 26.96 7.24 13.06
N ARG A 108 26.56 6.15 13.72
CA ARG A 108 26.47 5.99 15.19
C ARG A 108 25.93 7.25 15.88
N PRO A 109 24.78 7.79 15.46
CA PRO A 109 24.29 9.05 15.99
C PRO A 109 24.03 8.90 17.50
N THR A 110 24.67 9.76 18.29
CA THR A 110 24.52 9.78 19.76
C THR A 110 23.09 10.10 20.20
N SER A 111 22.26 10.63 19.29
CA SER A 111 20.86 10.97 19.50
C SER A 111 19.91 9.78 19.38
N LEU A 112 20.36 8.63 18.85
CA LEU A 112 19.57 7.39 18.79
C LEU A 112 19.83 6.50 20.02
N ARG A 113 19.52 7.01 21.20
CA ARG A 113 19.63 6.26 22.45
C ARG A 113 18.25 6.03 23.04
N GLY A 114 17.91 4.75 23.23
CA GLY A 114 16.67 4.33 23.90
C GLY A 114 15.66 3.65 22.99
N VAL A 115 14.77 2.88 23.63
CA VAL A 115 13.77 2.04 22.97
C VAL A 115 12.79 2.86 22.13
N PHE A 116 12.42 4.06 22.60
CA PHE A 116 11.54 4.98 21.87
C PHE A 116 12.10 5.36 20.49
N SER A 117 13.35 5.82 20.43
CA SER A 117 13.98 6.22 19.18
C SER A 117 14.17 5.03 18.25
N GLY A 118 14.48 3.84 18.78
CA GLY A 118 14.58 2.61 17.98
C GLY A 118 13.26 2.22 17.33
N ILE A 119 12.17 2.18 18.11
CA ILE A 119 10.82 1.89 17.60
C ILE A 119 10.38 2.94 16.58
N GLY A 120 10.60 4.22 16.89
CA GLY A 120 10.25 5.32 16.01
C GLY A 120 11.00 5.27 14.68
N VAL A 121 12.30 4.99 14.70
CA VAL A 121 13.10 4.81 13.49
C VAL A 121 12.59 3.62 12.68
N LEU A 122 12.31 2.48 13.31
CA LEU A 122 11.78 1.32 12.60
C LEU A 122 10.42 1.63 11.95
N ALA A 123 9.50 2.29 12.67
CA ALA A 123 8.23 2.74 12.13
C ALA A 123 8.41 3.68 10.93
N GLY A 124 9.30 4.66 11.05
CA GLY A 124 9.61 5.59 9.96
C GLY A 124 10.23 4.91 8.74
N LEU A 125 11.12 3.93 8.93
CA LEU A 125 11.70 3.17 7.81
C LEU A 125 10.65 2.27 7.12
N LEU A 126 9.72 1.69 7.88
CA LEU A 126 8.60 0.94 7.30
C LEU A 126 7.69 1.84 6.45
N TYR A 127 7.36 3.04 6.94
CA TYR A 127 6.59 4.03 6.18
C TYR A 127 7.32 4.44 4.90
N LEU A 128 8.60 4.80 5.02
CA LEU A 128 9.42 5.16 3.87
C LEU A 128 9.48 4.03 2.84
N GLY A 129 9.68 2.81 3.31
CA GLY A 129 9.77 1.62 2.46
C GLY A 129 8.45 1.28 1.78
N SER A 130 7.29 1.47 2.42
CA SER A 130 5.99 1.31 1.74
C SER A 130 5.77 2.34 0.64
N GLY A 131 6.26 3.58 0.82
CA GLY A 131 6.24 4.57 -0.26
C GLY A 131 7.10 4.13 -1.45
N PHE A 132 8.27 3.55 -1.20
CA PHE A 132 9.13 3.01 -2.25
C PHE A 132 8.57 1.74 -2.91
N MET A 133 7.87 0.87 -2.16
CA MET A 133 7.14 -0.26 -2.75
C MET A 133 6.12 0.25 -3.78
N MET A 134 5.29 1.22 -3.40
CA MET A 134 4.28 1.81 -4.28
C MET A 134 4.91 2.48 -5.51
N LEU A 135 6.03 3.19 -5.32
CA LEU A 135 6.81 3.77 -6.42
C LEU A 135 7.32 2.71 -7.39
N THR A 136 7.83 1.57 -6.89
CA THR A 136 8.27 0.46 -7.74
C THR A 136 7.11 -0.10 -8.55
N GLN A 137 5.94 -0.31 -7.93
CA GLN A 137 4.76 -0.82 -8.63
C GLN A 137 4.26 0.16 -9.71
N MET A 138 4.25 1.47 -9.41
CA MET A 138 3.95 2.51 -10.41
C MET A 138 4.92 2.47 -11.59
N ILE A 139 6.24 2.37 -11.34
CA ILE A 139 7.23 2.28 -12.42
C ILE A 139 6.98 1.04 -13.29
N LEU A 140 6.69 -0.11 -12.67
CA LEU A 140 6.42 -1.35 -13.40
C LEU A 140 5.15 -1.26 -14.25
N ALA A 141 4.05 -0.75 -13.70
CA ALA A 141 2.81 -0.54 -14.43
C ALA A 141 3.02 0.37 -15.66
N LEU A 142 3.83 1.42 -15.50
CA LEU A 142 4.16 2.36 -16.59
C LEU A 142 5.14 1.79 -17.64
N THR A 143 5.71 0.60 -17.43
CA THR A 143 6.44 -0.10 -18.51
C THR A 143 5.52 -0.66 -19.59
N ALA A 144 4.23 -0.84 -19.25
CA ALA A 144 3.21 -1.41 -20.14
C ALA A 144 2.09 -0.42 -20.47
N ALA A 145 1.62 0.36 -19.48
CA ALA A 145 0.56 1.34 -19.64
C ALA A 145 1.09 2.74 -20.00
N SER A 146 0.29 3.48 -20.76
CA SER A 146 0.57 4.90 -21.03
C SER A 146 0.22 5.74 -19.80
N PRO A 147 1.04 6.73 -19.41
CA PRO A 147 0.72 7.62 -18.30
C PRO A 147 -0.59 8.39 -18.54
N ASP A 148 -1.43 8.48 -17.50
CA ASP A 148 -2.66 9.27 -17.48
C ASP A 148 -2.77 10.09 -16.17
N VAL A 149 -3.95 10.68 -15.92
CA VAL A 149 -4.20 11.47 -14.69
C VAL A 149 -4.13 10.60 -13.42
N GLY A 150 -4.40 9.29 -13.52
CA GLY A 150 -4.29 8.34 -12.42
C GLY A 150 -2.87 8.26 -11.85
N VAL A 151 -1.84 8.50 -12.66
CA VAL A 151 -0.44 8.57 -12.18
C VAL A 151 -0.25 9.64 -11.11
N LEU A 152 -0.94 10.78 -11.22
CA LEU A 152 -0.89 11.83 -10.20
C LEU A 152 -1.51 11.38 -8.89
N LEU A 153 -2.58 10.60 -8.96
CA LEU A 153 -3.24 10.03 -7.78
C LEU A 153 -2.30 9.04 -7.07
N THR A 154 -1.66 8.14 -7.82
CA THR A 154 -0.63 7.25 -7.25
C THR A 154 0.52 8.02 -6.64
N ALA A 155 0.98 9.10 -7.27
CA ALA A 155 2.04 9.95 -6.72
C ALA A 155 1.65 10.55 -5.35
N ILE A 156 0.38 10.95 -5.17
CA ILE A 156 -0.12 11.40 -3.87
C ILE A 156 -0.04 10.27 -2.83
N PHE A 157 -0.48 9.05 -3.18
CA PHE A 157 -0.38 7.89 -2.29
C PHE A 157 1.06 7.49 -1.95
N ILE A 158 2.02 7.73 -2.85
CA ILE A 158 3.46 7.55 -2.57
C ILE A 158 3.95 8.62 -1.58
N LEU A 159 3.53 9.87 -1.74
CA LEU A 159 4.01 10.99 -0.92
C LEU A 159 3.54 10.92 0.53
N ILE A 160 2.30 10.47 0.79
CA ILE A 160 1.76 10.37 2.15
C ILE A 160 2.68 9.57 3.10
N PRO A 161 3.02 8.29 2.85
CA PRO A 161 3.87 7.52 3.74
C PRO A 161 5.28 8.09 3.84
N ILE A 162 5.82 8.72 2.78
CA ILE A 162 7.13 9.40 2.82
C ILE A 162 7.09 10.60 3.77
N LEU A 163 6.07 11.45 3.68
CA LEU A 163 5.90 12.62 4.54
C LEU A 163 5.68 12.21 6.01
N LEU A 164 4.89 11.17 6.23
CA LEU A 164 4.70 10.60 7.57
C LEU A 164 6.01 10.02 8.13
N ALA A 165 6.82 9.34 7.31
CA ALA A 165 8.15 8.87 7.71
C ALA A 165 9.06 10.03 8.16
N ILE A 166 9.10 11.11 7.37
CA ILE A 166 9.86 12.32 7.71
C ILE A 166 9.38 12.91 9.04
N ALA A 167 8.07 12.97 9.29
CA ALA A 167 7.51 13.44 10.54
C ALA A 167 7.94 12.56 11.73
N ILE A 168 7.88 11.23 11.58
CA ILE A 168 8.34 10.28 12.59
C ILE A 168 9.83 10.47 12.89
N PHE A 169 10.68 10.57 11.86
CA PHE A 169 12.12 10.80 12.04
C PHE A 169 12.42 12.12 12.76
N ARG A 170 11.72 13.20 12.40
CA ARG A 170 11.87 14.50 13.09
C ARG A 170 11.47 14.45 14.57
N LEU A 171 10.52 13.59 14.94
CA LEU A 171 10.10 13.43 16.33
C LEU A 171 11.03 12.54 17.15
N THR A 172 11.71 11.58 16.52
CA THR A 172 12.36 10.45 17.21
C THR A 172 13.88 10.54 17.22
N ILE A 173 14.50 11.15 16.20
CA ILE A 173 15.96 11.21 16.07
C ILE A 173 16.62 12.29 16.96
N PRO A 174 16.15 13.55 17.01
CA PRO A 174 16.91 14.61 17.69
C PRO A 174 16.65 14.74 19.20
N ARG A 175 15.74 13.94 19.78
CA ARG A 175 15.19 14.25 21.10
C ARG A 175 15.95 13.62 22.26
N LYS A 176 16.33 14.46 23.22
CA LYS A 176 16.90 14.04 24.51
C LYS A 176 15.84 13.65 25.54
N GLN A 177 14.62 14.19 25.46
CA GLN A 177 13.54 13.92 26.42
C GLN A 177 12.21 13.69 25.70
N ILE A 178 11.44 12.70 26.15
CA ILE A 178 10.16 12.32 25.57
C ILE A 178 9.03 13.02 26.33
N THR A 179 8.53 14.12 25.77
CA THR A 179 7.37 14.87 26.33
C THR A 179 6.03 14.21 25.98
N VAL A 180 4.98 14.48 26.76
CA VAL A 180 3.60 14.05 26.47
C VAL A 180 3.16 14.46 25.07
N ARG A 181 3.51 15.68 24.62
CA ARG A 181 3.21 16.17 23.27
C ARG A 181 3.76 15.27 22.17
N VAL A 182 4.98 14.73 22.34
CA VAL A 182 5.59 13.80 21.38
C VAL A 182 4.82 12.49 21.32
N ARG A 183 4.38 11.98 22.48
CA ARG A 183 3.58 10.75 22.56
C ARG A 183 2.25 10.93 21.84
N ILE A 184 1.57 12.06 22.04
CA ILE A 184 0.33 12.39 21.32
C ILE A 184 0.58 12.44 19.81
N PHE A 185 1.65 13.09 19.35
CA PHE A 185 1.99 13.09 17.92
C PHE A 185 2.28 11.70 17.36
N MET A 186 2.96 10.83 18.12
CA MET A 186 3.17 9.44 17.71
C MET A 186 1.86 8.67 17.59
N VAL A 187 0.89 8.91 18.49
CA VAL A 187 -0.47 8.33 18.37
C VAL A 187 -1.13 8.82 17.09
N VAL A 188 -1.14 10.13 16.84
CA VAL A 188 -1.74 10.73 15.65
C VAL A 188 -1.10 10.17 14.37
N LEU A 189 0.22 10.07 14.30
CA LEU A 189 0.93 9.51 13.15
C LEU A 189 0.69 8.00 12.97
N GLY A 190 0.48 7.27 14.08
CA GLY A 190 0.05 5.88 14.04
C GLY A 190 -1.35 5.74 13.46
N VAL A 191 -2.32 6.51 13.95
CA VAL A 191 -3.70 6.48 13.42
C VAL A 191 -3.75 6.89 11.96
N ILE A 192 -3.12 8.02 11.58
CA ILE A 192 -3.08 8.47 10.19
C ILE A 192 -2.40 7.42 9.30
N GLY A 193 -1.27 6.86 9.74
CA GLY A 193 -0.58 5.84 8.95
C GLY A 193 -1.34 4.53 8.81
N LEU A 194 -2.18 4.16 9.79
CA LEU A 194 -3.09 3.01 9.66
C LEU A 194 -4.06 3.22 8.49
N PHE A 195 -4.70 4.40 8.44
CA PHE A 195 -5.66 4.72 7.37
C PHE A 195 -5.00 5.06 6.03
N ALA A 196 -3.72 5.44 6.04
CA ALA A 196 -2.93 5.66 4.84
C ALA A 196 -2.14 4.40 4.40
N TRP A 197 -2.33 3.26 5.07
CA TRP A 197 -1.64 1.99 4.79
C TRP A 197 -0.10 2.08 4.84
N ALA A 198 0.43 3.10 5.50
CA ALA A 198 1.86 3.34 5.60
C ALA A 198 2.50 2.24 6.44
N GLY A 199 3.53 1.55 5.92
CA GLY A 199 4.28 0.53 6.65
C GLY A 199 3.56 -0.79 6.93
N LEU A 200 2.62 -1.21 6.06
CA LEU A 200 1.98 -2.54 6.07
C LEU A 200 1.37 -2.94 7.43
N LEU A 201 0.65 -2.03 8.10
CA LEU A 201 0.06 -2.18 9.45
C LEU A 201 1.05 -2.32 10.62
N VAL A 202 2.27 -2.81 10.37
CA VAL A 202 3.34 -2.93 11.36
C VAL A 202 3.89 -1.57 11.74
N GLY A 203 4.14 -0.69 10.77
CA GLY A 203 4.60 0.69 11.04
C GLY A 203 3.66 1.47 11.96
N PRO A 204 2.33 1.51 11.69
CA PRO A 204 1.34 2.19 12.51
C PRO A 204 1.26 1.60 13.92
N ALA A 205 1.28 0.26 14.02
CA ALA A 205 1.33 -0.42 15.31
C ALA A 205 2.58 -0.03 16.12
N LEU A 206 3.75 0.02 15.49
CA LEU A 206 4.99 0.48 16.13
C LEU A 206 4.92 1.94 16.55
N ALA A 207 4.33 2.83 15.75
CA ALA A 207 4.14 4.23 16.12
C ALA A 207 3.25 4.36 17.38
N LEU A 208 2.16 3.60 17.43
CA LEU A 208 1.27 3.53 18.59
C LEU A 208 1.98 2.95 19.82
N VAL A 209 2.70 1.83 19.69
CA VAL A 209 3.47 1.23 20.79
C VAL A 209 4.56 2.18 21.28
N GLY A 210 5.28 2.84 20.37
CA GLY A 210 6.29 3.84 20.71
C GLY A 210 5.73 4.97 21.58
N SER A 211 4.44 5.31 21.43
CA SER A 211 3.80 6.35 22.23
C SER A 211 3.65 6.00 23.72
N VAL A 212 3.66 4.72 24.10
CA VAL A 212 3.47 4.26 25.49
C VAL A 212 4.75 3.73 26.14
N VAL A 213 5.81 3.50 25.36
CA VAL A 213 7.06 2.94 25.88
C VAL A 213 7.72 3.88 26.90
N PRO A 214 8.18 3.36 28.07
CA PRO A 214 8.80 4.17 29.11
C PRO A 214 10.16 4.73 28.65
N ASP A 215 10.48 5.94 29.12
CA ASP A 215 11.75 6.62 28.83
C ASP A 215 12.87 6.03 29.72
N LYS A 216 13.27 4.78 29.44
CA LYS A 216 14.43 4.16 30.08
C LYS A 216 15.63 4.30 29.16
N ARG A 217 16.54 5.21 29.52
CA ARG A 217 17.89 5.26 28.97
C ARG A 217 18.67 4.07 29.54
N PHE A 218 19.08 3.14 28.67
CA PHE A 218 20.14 2.18 28.98
C PHE A 218 21.48 2.80 28.60
#